data_AF-A0A352S4N6-F1
#
_entry.id   AF-A0A352S4N6-F1
#
_cell.length_a   1.000
_cell.length_b   1.000
_cell.length_c   1.000
_cell.angle_alpha   90.00
_cell.angle_beta   90.00
_cell.angle_gamma   90.00
#
_symmetry.space_group_name_H-M   'P 1'
#
loop_
_entity.id
_entity.type
_entity.pdbx_description
1 polymer ?
#
loop_
_entity_poly.entity_id
_entity_poly.type
_entity_poly.pdbx_seq_one_letter_code
_entity_poly.pdbx_strand_id
1 'polypeptide(L)'
;LSRCIARHVGTHPVQVLVIQVGTRQPLGVGAAGLALLAALPDATVDEVIAANAGVLDQYGGMTPDRMRILIRATRERGYSVIGNHATRGALAVGMAVHDRDGEPVAGISVATTLARMPRERQQLLARVMREAVAALLPRGL
;
A
#
# COMPACT_ATOMS: atom_id res chain seq x y z
N LEU A 1 -1.45 3.87 -12.71
CA LEU A 1 -2.37 2.86 -12.12
C LEU A 1 -1.55 1.77 -11.44
N SER A 2 -2.13 1.03 -10.48
CA SER A 2 -1.55 -0.17 -9.89
C SER A 2 -2.32 -1.42 -10.30
N ARG A 3 -1.63 -2.58 -10.36
CA ARG A 3 -2.23 -3.88 -10.68
C ARG A 3 -1.79 -4.93 -9.67
N CYS A 4 -2.74 -5.68 -9.12
CA CYS A 4 -2.41 -6.83 -8.27
C CYS A 4 -1.91 -7.99 -9.14
N ILE A 5 -0.66 -8.41 -8.94
CA ILE A 5 -0.03 -9.51 -9.69
C ILE A 5 -0.01 -10.83 -8.91
N ALA A 6 -0.04 -10.75 -7.58
CA ALA A 6 0.01 -11.91 -6.69
C ALA A 6 -0.78 -11.63 -5.42
N ARG A 7 -1.32 -12.69 -4.84
CA ARG A 7 -2.10 -12.63 -3.61
C ARG A 7 -1.97 -13.96 -2.87
N HIS A 8 -1.81 -13.89 -1.56
CA HIS A 8 -1.87 -15.04 -0.68
C HIS A 8 -2.94 -14.81 0.39
N VAL A 9 -3.73 -15.84 0.69
CA VAL A 9 -4.82 -15.77 1.67
C VAL A 9 -4.42 -16.54 2.91
N GLY A 10 -4.38 -15.85 4.05
CA GLY A 10 -4.10 -16.49 5.33
C GLY A 10 -5.25 -17.40 5.80
N THR A 11 -4.98 -18.20 6.82
CA THR A 11 -5.91 -19.23 7.35
C THR A 11 -6.98 -18.70 8.31
N HIS A 12 -6.98 -17.40 8.61
CA HIS A 12 -7.96 -16.84 9.55
C HIS A 12 -9.38 -16.86 8.94
N PRO A 13 -10.43 -17.21 9.71
CA PRO A 13 -11.79 -17.35 9.17
C PRO A 13 -12.36 -16.07 8.56
N VAL A 14 -12.07 -14.91 9.16
CA VAL A 14 -12.50 -13.61 8.64
C VAL A 14 -11.46 -13.08 7.66
N GLN A 15 -11.85 -13.00 6.39
CA GLN A 15 -10.97 -12.62 5.28
C GLN A 15 -11.38 -11.28 4.66
N VAL A 16 -10.40 -10.43 4.35
CA VAL A 16 -10.59 -9.21 3.54
C VAL A 16 -10.25 -9.54 2.09
N LEU A 17 -11.26 -9.76 1.25
CA LEU A 17 -11.12 -10.32 -0.11
C LEU A 17 -11.36 -9.30 -1.24
N VAL A 18 -11.11 -8.02 -0.98
CA VAL A 18 -11.44 -6.94 -1.93
C VAL A 18 -10.52 -6.92 -3.16
N ILE A 19 -9.23 -7.12 -2.94
CA ILE A 19 -8.24 -7.09 -4.00
C ILE A 19 -7.98 -8.52 -4.45
N GLN A 20 -8.18 -8.77 -5.74
CA GLN A 20 -7.88 -10.05 -6.38
C GLN A 20 -6.75 -9.86 -7.38
N VAL A 21 -6.10 -10.96 -7.76
CA VAL A 21 -5.14 -10.93 -8.87
C VAL A 21 -5.83 -10.38 -10.11
N GLY A 22 -5.22 -9.41 -10.76
CA GLY A 22 -5.78 -8.69 -11.90
C GLY A 22 -6.53 -7.40 -11.56
N THR A 23 -6.91 -7.16 -10.29
CA THR A 23 -7.54 -5.89 -9.89
C THR A 23 -6.64 -4.71 -10.27
N ARG A 24 -7.26 -3.71 -10.93
CA ARG A 24 -6.62 -2.44 -11.30
C ARG A 24 -7.28 -1.30 -10.54
N GLN A 25 -6.47 -0.38 -10.03
CA GLN A 25 -6.94 0.80 -9.31
C GLN A 25 -5.92 1.94 -9.43
N PRO A 26 -6.30 3.21 -9.19
CA PRO A 26 -5.35 4.31 -9.06
C PRO A 26 -4.18 3.96 -8.14
N LEU A 27 -2.98 4.38 -8.51
CA LEU A 27 -1.82 4.17 -7.65
C LEU A 27 -2.02 5.03 -6.38
N GLY A 28 -1.81 4.46 -5.20
CA GLY A 28 -2.00 5.16 -3.91
C GLY A 28 -3.27 4.83 -3.13
N VAL A 29 -4.32 4.28 -3.76
CA VAL A 29 -5.61 4.02 -3.07
C VAL A 29 -5.65 2.73 -2.25
N GLY A 30 -4.64 1.88 -2.38
CA GLY A 30 -4.43 0.69 -1.55
C GLY A 30 -3.04 0.70 -0.93
N ALA A 31 -2.83 -0.03 0.18
CA ALA A 31 -1.59 0.06 0.98
C ALA A 31 -0.30 -0.19 0.18
N ALA A 32 -0.24 -1.27 -0.62
CA ALA A 32 0.92 -1.55 -1.46
C ALA A 32 1.19 -0.40 -2.44
N GLY A 33 0.14 0.10 -3.09
CA GLY A 33 0.23 1.21 -4.03
C GLY A 33 0.59 2.55 -3.38
N LEU A 34 0.12 2.79 -2.15
CA LEU A 34 0.48 3.97 -1.36
C LEU A 34 1.94 3.92 -0.93
N ALA A 35 2.42 2.76 -0.52
CA ALA A 35 3.84 2.58 -0.18
C ALA A 35 4.72 2.82 -1.41
N LEU A 36 4.38 2.23 -2.56
CA LEU A 36 5.06 2.45 -3.83
C LEU A 36 5.03 3.93 -4.24
N LEU A 37 3.86 4.56 -4.22
CA LEU A 37 3.73 5.98 -4.57
C LEU A 37 4.55 6.88 -3.66
N ALA A 38 4.54 6.61 -2.35
CA ALA A 38 5.28 7.40 -1.38
C ALA A 38 6.81 7.28 -1.50
N ALA A 39 7.31 6.24 -2.18
CA ALA A 39 8.74 6.07 -2.45
C ALA A 39 9.21 6.81 -3.72
N LEU A 40 8.28 7.26 -4.58
CA LEU A 40 8.62 7.99 -5.80
C LEU A 40 9.00 9.45 -5.53
N PRO A 41 9.73 10.10 -6.46
CA PRO A 41 10.00 11.55 -6.43
C PRO A 41 8.72 12.38 -6.43
N ASP A 42 8.77 13.56 -5.81
CA ASP A 42 7.60 14.44 -5.65
C ASP A 42 6.95 14.82 -6.98
N ALA A 43 7.75 15.10 -8.01
CA ALA A 43 7.23 15.40 -9.35
C ALA A 43 6.38 14.25 -9.90
N THR A 44 6.87 13.01 -9.81
CA THR A 44 6.13 11.82 -10.25
C THR A 44 4.89 11.58 -9.39
N VAL A 45 4.97 11.83 -8.09
CA VAL A 45 3.82 11.75 -7.18
C VAL A 45 2.71 12.70 -7.63
N ASP A 46 3.03 13.96 -7.89
CA ASP A 46 2.05 14.96 -8.29
C ASP A 46 1.43 14.65 -9.66
N GLU A 47 2.23 14.18 -10.63
CA GLU A 47 1.73 13.70 -11.92
C GLU A 47 0.74 12.54 -11.76
N VAL A 48 1.07 11.55 -10.92
CA VAL A 48 0.19 10.40 -10.66
C VAL A 48 -1.11 10.85 -9.99
N ILE A 49 -1.03 11.74 -9.00
CA ILE A 49 -2.22 12.26 -8.31
C ILE A 49 -3.11 13.02 -9.30
N ALA A 50 -2.54 13.92 -10.09
CA ALA A 50 -3.27 14.71 -11.07
C ALA A 50 -3.94 13.82 -12.13
N ALA A 51 -3.21 12.83 -12.67
CA ALA A 51 -3.72 11.90 -13.68
C ALA A 51 -4.89 11.04 -13.19
N ASN A 52 -5.04 10.84 -11.88
CA ASN A 52 -6.11 10.01 -11.31
C ASN A 52 -7.19 10.83 -10.58
N ALA A 53 -7.06 12.15 -10.49
CA ALA A 53 -7.91 13.01 -9.65
C ALA A 53 -9.42 12.81 -9.93
N GLY A 54 -9.81 12.65 -11.19
CA GLY A 54 -11.21 12.46 -11.60
C GLY A 54 -11.86 11.15 -11.15
N VAL A 55 -11.10 10.17 -10.66
CA VAL A 55 -11.63 8.87 -10.21
C VAL A 55 -11.31 8.56 -8.74
N LEU A 56 -10.53 9.39 -8.05
CA LEU A 56 -10.12 9.10 -6.66
C LEU A 56 -11.30 9.02 -5.70
N ASP A 57 -12.34 9.84 -5.87
CA ASP A 57 -13.49 9.90 -4.94
C ASP A 57 -14.23 8.55 -4.83
N GLN A 58 -14.21 7.75 -5.89
CA GLN A 58 -14.75 6.39 -5.93
C GLN A 58 -14.07 5.44 -4.92
N TYR A 59 -12.89 5.81 -4.42
CA TYR A 59 -12.08 5.04 -3.49
C TYR A 59 -12.25 5.53 -2.05
N GLY A 60 -13.51 5.67 -1.62
CA GLY A 60 -13.88 5.99 -0.23
C GLY A 60 -13.72 7.47 0.11
N GLY A 61 -14.08 8.35 -0.83
CA GLY A 61 -13.91 9.79 -0.64
C GLY A 61 -12.45 10.21 -0.66
N MET A 62 -11.59 9.47 -1.37
CA MET A 62 -10.18 9.84 -1.51
C MET A 62 -10.09 11.12 -2.35
N THR A 63 -9.31 12.08 -1.85
CA THR A 63 -9.00 13.32 -2.56
C THR A 63 -7.50 13.42 -2.81
N PRO A 64 -7.06 14.24 -3.78
CA PRO A 64 -5.64 14.56 -3.97
C PRO A 64 -4.94 14.97 -2.67
N ASP A 65 -5.56 15.86 -1.89
CA ASP A 65 -4.97 16.36 -0.64
C ASP A 65 -4.88 15.27 0.43
N ARG A 66 -5.91 14.44 0.54
CA ARG A 66 -5.88 13.28 1.45
C ARG A 66 -4.78 12.30 1.05
N MET A 67 -4.57 12.08 -0.24
CA MET A 67 -3.49 11.24 -0.75
C MET A 67 -2.12 11.83 -0.38
N ARG A 68 -1.91 13.14 -0.56
CA ARG A 68 -0.66 13.81 -0.13
C ARG A 68 -0.39 13.68 1.37
N ILE A 69 -1.43 13.84 2.20
CA ILE A 69 -1.32 13.63 3.66
C ILE A 69 -0.88 12.20 3.97
N LEU A 70 -1.49 11.21 3.31
CA LEU A 70 -1.16 9.80 3.50
C LEU A 70 0.26 9.46 3.02
N ILE A 71 0.72 10.06 1.92
CA ILE A 71 2.09 9.92 1.40
C ILE A 71 3.09 10.48 2.40
N ARG A 72 2.87 11.72 2.88
CA ARG A 72 3.74 12.33 3.89
C ARG A 72 3.84 11.47 5.14
N ALA A 73 2.70 11.04 5.69
CA ALA A 73 2.68 10.16 6.86
C ALA A 73 3.35 8.81 6.60
N THR A 74 3.28 8.29 5.37
CA THR A 74 3.95 7.05 4.95
C THR A 74 5.47 7.21 4.94
N ARG A 75 5.97 8.32 4.38
CA ARG A 75 7.40 8.66 4.38
C ARG A 75 7.94 8.85 5.80
N GLU A 76 7.24 9.61 6.65
CA GLU A 76 7.65 9.87 8.03
C GLU A 76 7.77 8.58 8.87
N ARG A 77 6.87 7.61 8.69
CA ARG A 77 6.87 6.37 9.47
C ARG A 77 7.63 5.20 8.81
N GLY A 78 7.94 5.30 7.52
CA GLY A 78 8.64 4.26 6.75
C GLY A 78 7.80 3.04 6.36
N TYR A 79 6.46 3.14 6.40
CA TYR A 79 5.50 2.15 5.90
C TYR A 79 4.12 2.79 5.70
N SER A 80 3.32 2.27 4.78
CA SER A 80 1.98 2.79 4.52
C SER A 80 0.95 2.17 5.48
N VAL A 81 -0.07 2.95 5.84
CA VAL A 81 -1.27 2.45 6.51
C VAL A 81 -2.48 3.14 5.92
N ILE A 82 -3.40 2.36 5.38
CA ILE A 82 -4.62 2.88 4.76
C ILE A 82 -5.77 1.88 4.93
N GLY A 83 -6.97 2.41 5.14
CA GLY A 83 -8.20 1.63 5.15
C GLY A 83 -8.62 1.23 3.74
N ASN A 84 -9.30 0.10 3.59
CA ASN A 84 -9.88 -0.26 2.31
C ASN A 84 -11.28 0.34 2.17
N HIS A 85 -11.49 1.21 1.20
CA HIS A 85 -12.80 1.81 0.93
C HIS A 85 -13.86 0.77 0.56
N ALA A 86 -13.48 -0.26 -0.19
CA ALA A 86 -14.40 -1.30 -0.65
C ALA A 86 -14.70 -2.36 0.42
N THR A 87 -14.08 -2.27 1.61
CA THR A 87 -14.54 -3.03 2.79
C THR A 87 -14.39 -2.18 4.04
N ARG A 88 -15.53 -1.65 4.51
CA ARG A 88 -15.60 -0.96 5.80
C ARG A 88 -15.01 -1.85 6.91
N GLY A 89 -14.19 -1.25 7.75
CA GLY A 89 -13.54 -1.96 8.85
C GLY A 89 -12.34 -2.81 8.43
N ALA A 90 -11.81 -2.67 7.21
CA ALA A 90 -10.51 -3.24 6.83
C ALA A 90 -9.38 -2.20 6.91
N LEU A 91 -8.21 -2.64 7.36
CA LEU A 91 -6.97 -1.86 7.39
C LEU A 91 -5.83 -2.68 6.77
N ALA A 92 -4.92 -2.00 6.08
CA ALA A 92 -3.76 -2.63 5.49
C ALA A 92 -2.48 -1.85 5.79
N VAL A 93 -1.38 -2.60 5.94
CA VAL A 93 -0.02 -2.10 6.06
C VAL A 93 0.73 -2.45 4.79
N GLY A 94 1.51 -1.52 4.24
CA GLY A 94 2.22 -1.73 2.97
C GLY A 94 3.65 -1.21 2.98
N MET A 95 4.48 -1.79 2.12
CA MET A 95 5.89 -1.47 1.94
C MET A 95 6.26 -1.43 0.46
N ALA A 96 7.10 -0.47 0.06
CA ALA A 96 7.69 -0.43 -1.26
C ALA A 96 8.82 -1.47 -1.37
N VAL A 97 8.92 -2.12 -2.52
CA VAL A 97 10.02 -3.02 -2.87
C VAL A 97 10.82 -2.32 -3.96
N HIS A 98 12.13 -2.26 -3.75
CA HIS A 98 13.05 -1.58 -4.64
C HIS A 98 13.82 -2.61 -5.47
N ASP A 99 14.25 -2.20 -6.67
CA ASP A 99 15.17 -2.96 -7.48
C ASP A 99 16.62 -2.79 -6.99
N ARG A 100 17.57 -3.25 -7.81
CA ARG A 100 19.01 -3.23 -7.48
C ARG A 100 19.63 -1.85 -7.48
N ASP A 101 19.03 -0.92 -8.21
CA ASP A 101 19.48 0.46 -8.32
C ASP A 101 18.82 1.34 -7.24
N GLY A 102 17.92 0.76 -6.44
CA GLY A 102 17.22 1.43 -5.36
C GLY A 102 15.92 2.09 -5.81
N GLU A 103 15.47 1.85 -7.04
CA GLU A 103 14.23 2.41 -7.57
C GLU A 103 13.02 1.61 -7.08
N PRO A 104 11.93 2.27 -6.63
CA PRO A 104 10.75 1.57 -6.15
C PRO A 104 9.95 0.99 -7.32
N VAL A 105 9.97 -0.34 -7.48
CA VAL A 105 9.38 -1.05 -8.63
C VAL A 105 8.09 -1.80 -8.28
N ALA A 106 7.86 -2.09 -7.00
CA ALA A 106 6.67 -2.81 -6.56
C ALA A 106 6.23 -2.40 -5.14
N GLY A 107 5.07 -2.90 -4.72
CA GLY A 107 4.60 -2.76 -3.36
C GLY A 107 4.00 -4.06 -2.85
N ILE A 108 4.25 -4.38 -1.59
CA ILE A 108 3.64 -5.51 -0.88
C ILE A 108 2.78 -4.98 0.26
N SER A 109 1.72 -5.71 0.62
CA SER A 109 0.87 -5.34 1.75
C SER A 109 0.25 -6.53 2.45
N VAL A 110 -0.11 -6.30 3.71
CA VAL A 110 -0.89 -7.23 4.54
C VAL A 110 -2.17 -6.51 4.97
N ALA A 111 -3.32 -7.11 4.67
CA ALA A 111 -4.64 -6.57 4.99
C ALA A 111 -5.39 -7.49 5.97
N THR A 112 -6.08 -6.89 6.93
CA THR A 112 -6.98 -7.59 7.87
C THR A 112 -8.07 -6.63 8.35
N THR A 113 -9.00 -7.11 9.18
CA THR A 113 -9.97 -6.25 9.87
C THR A 113 -9.28 -5.26 10.83
N LEU A 114 -9.91 -4.10 11.04
CA LEU A 114 -9.43 -3.01 11.89
C LEU A 114 -9.19 -3.47 13.33
N ALA A 115 -10.12 -4.26 13.88
CA ALA A 115 -10.00 -4.87 15.21
C ALA A 115 -8.75 -5.75 15.35
N ARG A 116 -8.27 -6.32 14.23
CA ARG A 116 -7.07 -7.15 14.16
C ARG A 116 -5.84 -6.37 13.72
N MET A 117 -5.90 -5.06 13.60
CA MET A 117 -4.78 -4.23 13.15
C MET A 117 -4.47 -3.07 14.11
N PRO A 118 -4.32 -3.33 15.44
CA PRO A 118 -3.86 -2.30 16.36
C PRO A 118 -2.46 -1.81 15.99
N ARG A 119 -2.07 -0.63 16.50
CA ARG A 119 -0.81 0.05 16.14
C ARG A 119 0.42 -0.83 16.32
N GLU A 120 0.50 -1.59 17.41
CA GLU A 120 1.58 -2.53 17.70
C GLU A 120 1.71 -3.60 16.61
N ARG A 121 0.58 -4.14 16.13
CA ARG A 121 0.58 -5.12 15.05
C ARG A 121 0.96 -4.51 13.71
N GLN A 122 0.60 -3.24 13.48
CA GLN A 122 1.06 -2.53 12.28
C GLN A 122 2.58 -2.42 12.25
N GLN A 123 3.19 -2.05 13.38
CA GLN A 123 4.65 -1.95 13.52
C GLN A 123 5.32 -3.33 13.37
N LEU A 124 4.76 -4.37 14.00
CA LEU A 124 5.24 -5.75 13.84
C LEU A 124 5.22 -6.19 12.39
N LEU A 125 4.11 -5.98 11.67
CA LEU A 125 4.00 -6.35 10.26
C LEU A 125 4.98 -5.56 9.39
N ALA A 126 5.12 -4.25 9.62
CA ALA A 126 6.09 -3.44 8.90
C ALA A 126 7.52 -3.96 9.11
N ARG A 127 7.89 -4.37 10.33
CA ARG A 127 9.19 -4.98 10.62
C ARG A 127 9.37 -6.32 9.90
N VAL A 128 8.42 -7.24 10.06
CA VAL A 128 8.47 -8.58 9.43
C VAL A 128 8.53 -8.49 7.90
N MET A 129 7.75 -7.59 7.30
CA MET A 129 7.79 -7.35 5.85
C MET A 129 9.17 -6.86 5.41
N ARG A 130 9.80 -5.96 6.18
CA ARG A 130 11.17 -5.45 5.91
C ARG A 130 12.19 -6.58 5.93
N GLU A 131 12.15 -7.39 6.99
CA GLU A 131 13.05 -8.53 7.18
C GLU A 131 12.88 -9.57 6.07
N ALA A 132 11.64 -9.87 5.69
CA ALA A 132 11.34 -10.80 4.61
C ALA A 132 11.82 -10.30 3.24
N VAL A 133 11.60 -9.01 2.92
CA VAL A 133 12.11 -8.40 1.69
C VAL A 133 13.64 -8.44 1.66
N ALA A 134 14.30 -8.06 2.75
CA ALA A 134 15.77 -8.09 2.82
C ALA A 134 16.34 -9.51 2.69
N ALA A 135 15.68 -10.52 3.26
CA ALA A 135 16.13 -11.91 3.20
C ALA A 135 15.91 -12.56 1.82
N LEU A 136 14.77 -12.29 1.18
CA LEU A 136 14.41 -12.91 -0.11
C LEU A 136 14.94 -12.15 -1.32
N LEU A 137 15.12 -10.83 -1.18
CA LEU A 137 15.56 -9.92 -2.24
C LEU A 137 16.77 -9.11 -1.74
N PRO A 138 17.90 -9.76 -1.37
CA PRO A 138 19.04 -9.09 -0.73
C PRO A 138 19.74 -8.07 -1.63
N ARG A 139 19.45 -8.08 -2.93
CA ARG A 139 19.96 -7.11 -3.91
C ARG A 139 18.86 -6.28 -4.54
N GLY A 140 17.64 -6.28 -3.98
CA GLY A 140 16.45 -5.78 -4.68
C GLY A 140 15.85 -6.83 -5.63
N LEU A 141 14.72 -6.45 -6.26
CA LEU A 141 14.10 -7.23 -7.34
C LEU A 141 15.05 -7.45 -8.54
#